data_AF-A0A3S5BG10-F1
#
_entry.id   AF-A0A3S5BG10-F1
#
_cell.length_a   1.000
_cell.length_b   1.000
_cell.length_c   1.000
_cell.angle_alpha   90.00
_cell.angle_beta   90.00
_cell.angle_gamma   90.00
#
_symmetry.space_group_name_H-M   'P 1'
#
loop_
_entity.id
_entity.type
_entity.pdbx_description
1 polymer ?
#
loop_
_entity_poly.entity_id
_entity_poly.type
_entity_poly.pdbx_seq_one_letter_code
_entity_poly.pdbx_strand_id
1 'polypeptide(L)' 'MDVYRLSASVSVHDARKAGAEVVKQVANPLVSGLLYPLLQALDEEHLGVTAQFGGVDQRKIFMLAEKVRRSMNHI' A
#
# COMPACT_ATOMS: atom_id res chain seq x y z
N MET A 1 10.34 -6.53 -9.11
CA MET A 1 9.24 -7.55 -9.15
C MET A 1 8.37 -7.47 -7.90
N ASP A 2 8.56 -6.44 -7.06
CA ASP A 2 8.12 -6.46 -5.67
C ASP A 2 6.63 -6.21 -5.52
N VAL A 3 6.01 -5.52 -6.48
CA VAL A 3 4.55 -5.39 -6.55
C VAL A 3 3.86 -6.76 -6.64
N TYR A 4 4.43 -7.74 -7.36
CA TYR A 4 3.85 -9.08 -7.44
C TYR A 4 4.07 -9.87 -6.15
N ARG A 5 5.22 -9.69 -5.49
CA ARG A 5 5.49 -10.28 -4.17
C ARG A 5 4.51 -9.75 -3.13
N LEU A 6 4.25 -8.43 -3.12
CA LEU A 6 3.26 -7.82 -2.24
C LEU A 6 1.83 -8.23 -2.59
N SER A 7 1.51 -8.33 -3.88
CA SER A 7 0.18 -8.80 -4.31
C SER A 7 -0.07 -10.26 -3.90
N ALA A 8 0.98 -11.06 -3.71
CA ALA A 8 0.88 -12.43 -3.21
C ALA A 8 0.78 -12.52 -1.68
N SER A 9 1.25 -11.51 -0.93
CA SER A 9 1.26 -11.52 0.54
C SER A 9 0.16 -10.67 1.19
N VAL A 10 -0.32 -9.64 0.51
CA VAL A 10 -1.36 -8.73 1.03
C VAL A 10 -2.75 -9.19 0.59
N SER A 11 -3.66 -9.31 1.56
CA SER A 11 -5.05 -9.67 1.25
C SER A 11 -5.79 -8.54 0.54
N VAL A 12 -6.77 -8.89 -0.29
CA VAL A 12 -7.68 -7.90 -0.93
C VAL A 12 -8.38 -7.02 0.12
N HIS A 13 -8.72 -7.58 1.29
CA HIS A 13 -9.32 -6.84 2.39
C HIS A 13 -8.39 -5.73 2.90
N ASP A 14 -7.13 -6.06 3.15
CA ASP A 14 -6.14 -5.09 3.66
C ASP A 14 -5.84 -4.02 2.61
N ALA A 15 -5.65 -4.40 1.35
CA ALA A 15 -5.42 -3.45 0.25
C ALA A 15 -6.60 -2.47 0.09
N ARG A 16 -7.84 -2.98 0.09
CA ARG A 16 -9.04 -2.13 0.01
C ARG A 16 -9.17 -1.22 1.24
N LYS A 17 -8.91 -1.74 2.44
CA LYS A 17 -8.97 -0.96 3.68
C LYS A 17 -7.93 0.15 3.67
N ALA A 18 -6.71 -0.13 3.22
CA ALA A 18 -5.63 0.84 3.13
C ALA A 18 -5.98 2.01 2.19
N GLY A 19 -6.57 1.70 1.03
CA GLY A 19 -6.97 2.70 0.04
C GLY A 19 -8.32 3.38 0.29
N ALA A 20 -9.04 3.06 1.37
CA ALA A 20 -10.45 3.47 1.52
C ALA A 20 -10.67 4.99 1.58
N GLU A 21 -9.71 5.75 2.09
CA GLU A 21 -9.80 7.21 2.26
C GLU A 21 -9.15 8.00 1.12
N VAL A 22 -8.36 7.32 0.27
CA VAL A 22 -7.53 7.96 -0.77
C VAL A 22 -8.03 7.60 -2.17
N VAL A 23 -8.48 6.36 -2.36
CA VAL A 23 -9.01 5.87 -3.64
C VAL A 23 -10.50 6.17 -3.71
N LYS A 24 -10.95 6.65 -4.87
CA LYS A 24 -12.38 6.88 -5.14
C LYS A 24 -13.18 5.58 -4.98
N GLN A 25 -14.17 5.61 -4.08
CA GLN A 25 -15.07 4.48 -3.86
C GLN A 25 -16.14 4.42 -4.97
N VAL A 26 -16.20 3.30 -5.66
CA VAL A 26 -17.16 3.04 -6.75
C VAL A 26 -17.74 1.64 -6.59
N ALA A 27 -18.95 1.42 -7.10
CA ALA A 27 -19.65 0.13 -6.98
C ALA A 27 -18.86 -1.05 -7.61
N ASN A 28 -18.18 -0.77 -8.73
CA ASN A 28 -17.30 -1.72 -9.42
C ASN A 28 -15.87 -1.19 -9.41
N PRO A 29 -15.09 -1.42 -8.34
CA PRO A 29 -13.74 -0.88 -8.22
C PRO A 29 -12.79 -1.53 -9.22
N LEU A 30 -11.94 -0.71 -9.84
CA LEU A 30 -10.86 -1.19 -10.70
C LEU A 30 -9.76 -1.84 -9.86
N VAL A 31 -9.04 -2.79 -10.46
CA VAL A 31 -7.87 -3.44 -9.84
C VAL A 31 -6.81 -2.42 -9.44
N SER A 32 -6.67 -1.32 -10.20
CA SER A 32 -5.77 -0.21 -9.88
C SER A 32 -6.02 0.39 -8.50
N GLY A 33 -7.27 0.40 -8.02
CA GLY A 33 -7.61 0.87 -6.68
C GLY A 33 -7.08 -0.04 -5.55
N LEU A 34 -6.85 -1.32 -5.85
CA LEU A 34 -6.22 -2.27 -4.92
C LEU A 34 -4.70 -2.22 -4.99
N LEU A 35 -4.14 -1.94 -6.17
CA LEU A 35 -2.69 -1.86 -6.37
C LEU A 35 -2.10 -0.55 -5.85
N TYR A 36 -2.85 0.54 -5.87
CA TYR A 36 -2.37 1.87 -5.50
C TYR A 36 -1.70 1.91 -4.10
N PRO A 37 -2.32 1.39 -3.02
CA PRO A 37 -1.68 1.38 -1.70
C PRO A 37 -0.41 0.52 -1.63
N LEU A 38 -0.32 -0.54 -2.44
CA LEU A 38 0.87 -1.41 -2.50
C LEU A 38 2.05 -0.71 -3.18
N LEU A 39 1.77 0.03 -4.25
CA LEU A 39 2.77 0.82 -4.96
C LEU A 39 3.30 1.95 -4.08
N GLN A 40 2.42 2.69 -3.40
CA GLN A 40 2.82 3.76 -2.49
C GLN A 40 3.65 3.25 -1.31
N ALA A 41 3.38 2.03 -0.82
CA ALA A 41 4.21 1.38 0.20
C ALA A 41 5.60 1.00 -0.33
N LEU A 42 5.73 0.64 -1.61
CA LEU A 42 7.01 0.32 -2.23
C LEU A 42 7.86 1.56 -2.53
N ASP A 43 7.23 2.72 -2.71
CA ASP A 43 7.94 3.97 -2.99
C ASP A 43 8.92 4.34 -1.87
N GLU A 44 8.59 4.07 -0.59
CA GLU A 44 9.51 4.33 0.53
C GLU A 44 10.84 3.58 0.36
N GLU A 45 10.78 2.29 0.02
CA GLU A 45 11.95 1.43 -0.19
C GLU A 45 12.70 1.79 -1.48
N HIS A 46 11.99 2.01 -2.58
CA HIS A 46 12.61 2.26 -3.89
C HIS A 46 13.22 3.66 -4.01
N LEU A 47 12.69 4.63 -3.29
CA LEU A 47 13.26 5.97 -3.21
C LEU A 47 14.35 6.07 -2.12
N GLY A 48 14.54 5.02 -1.31
CA GLY A 48 15.54 4.99 -0.25
C GLY A 48 15.29 6.04 0.84
N VAL A 49 14.03 6.36 1.11
CA VAL A 49 13.66 7.37 2.10
C VAL A 49 13.38 6.72 3.45
N THR A 50 13.62 7.47 4.53
CA THR A 50 13.40 6.98 5.90
C THR A 50 12.06 7.44 6.48
N ALA A 51 11.35 8.31 5.77
CA ALA A 51 10.05 8.81 6.16
C ALA A 51 9.26 9.25 4.93
N GLN A 52 7.96 8.98 4.96
CA GLN A 52 6.97 9.55 4.04
C GLN A 52 6.14 10.61 4.78
N PHE A 53 5.92 11.75 4.14
CA PHE A 53 5.05 12.80 4.65
C PHE A 53 3.78 12.91 3.79
N GLY A 54 2.63 13.09 4.43
CA GLY A 54 1.35 13.25 3.74
C GLY A 54 0.22 13.60 4.69
N GLY A 55 -0.99 13.77 4.14
CA GLY A 55 -2.19 14.12 4.89
C GLY A 55 -2.67 13.02 5.85
N VAL A 56 -3.60 13.37 6.75
CA VAL A 56 -4.17 12.42 7.72
C VAL A 56 -4.97 11.29 7.06
N ASP A 57 -5.53 11.55 5.89
CA ASP A 57 -6.22 10.60 5.00
C ASP A 57 -5.31 9.47 4.51
N GLN A 58 -3.99 9.69 4.49
CA GLN A 58 -3.00 8.70 4.09
C GLN A 58 -2.65 7.71 5.21
N ARG A 59 -3.15 7.92 6.44
CA ARG A 59 -2.80 7.13 7.63
C ARG A 59 -2.93 5.63 7.40
N LYS A 60 -3.97 5.19 6.69
CA LYS A 60 -4.21 3.76 6.42
C LYS A 60 -3.19 3.18 5.43
N ILE A 61 -2.70 3.97 4.49
CA ILE A 61 -1.62 3.58 3.58
C ILE A 61 -0.29 3.53 4.33
N PHE A 62 -0.01 4.49 5.21
CA PHE A 62 1.20 4.47 6.05
C PHE A 62 1.25 3.24 6.97
N MET A 63 0.11 2.85 7.56
CA MET A 63 0.04 1.60 8.35
C MET A 63 0.29 0.35 7.49
N LEU A 64 -0.16 0.34 6.23
CA LEU A 64 0.12 -0.75 5.31
C LEU A 64 1.61 -0.79 4.95
N ALA A 65 2.21 0.36 4.64
CA ALA A 65 3.64 0.49 4.35
C ALA A 65 4.50 -0.05 5.49
N GLU A 66 4.19 0.31 6.75
CA GLU A 66 4.94 -0.20 7.91
C GLU A 66 4.83 -1.73 8.05
N LYS A 67 3.64 -2.29 7.82
CA LYS A 67 3.40 -3.75 7.85
C LYS A 67 4.18 -4.46 6.74
N VAL A 68 4.12 -3.92 5.53
CA VAL A 68 4.77 -4.45 4.33
C VAL A 68 6.29 -4.42 4.46
N ARG A 69 6.85 -3.30 4.90
CA ARG A 69 8.29 -3.12 5.10
C ARG A 69 8.88 -4.18 6.04
N ARG A 70 8.19 -4.48 7.14
CA ARG A 70 8.59 -5.56 8.06
C ARG A 70 8.61 -6.92 7.36
N SER A 71 7.65 -7.19 6.47
CA SER A 71 7.60 -8.44 5.72
C SER A 71 8.67 -8.55 4.64
N MET A 72 9.11 -7.44 4.04
CA MET A 72 10.11 -7.44 2.97
C MET A 72 11.54 -7.60 3.48
N ASN A 73 11.85 -7.12 4.69
CA ASN A 73 13.19 -7.28 5.31
C ASN A 73 13.47 -8.69 5.88
N HIS A 74 12.50 -9.60 5.79
CA HIS A 74 12.60 -10.98 6.30
C HIS A 74 12.49 -12.04 5.19
N ILE A 75 12.61 -11.65 3.92
CA ILE A 75 12.68 -12.54 2.74
C ILE A 75 13.98 -12.27 2.00
#